data_AF-A0A8D3BHW0-F1
#
_entry.id   AF-A0A8D3BHW0-F1
#
_cell.length_a   1.000
_cell.length_b   1.000
_cell.length_c   1.000
_cell.angle_alpha   90.00
_cell.angle_beta   90.00
_cell.angle_gamma   90.00
#
_symmetry.space_group_name_H-M   'P 1'
#
loop_
_entity.id
_entity.type
_entity.pdbx_description
1 polymer ?
#
loop_
_entity_poly.entity_id
_entity_poly.type
_entity_poly.pdbx_seq_one_letter_code
_entity_poly.pdbx_strand_id
1 'polypeptide(L)'
;MSVFGDVPQAPPVAVFKLTADFREDSDPQKVNLGVGAYRTDECQPWVLPVVKKVERLIVEDGSLNHEYLPILGLPEFRSAASKVALGEDSPAIKESRVGGVQCLGGTGALRIGAEFLRRWYNGTNNTATPVYVSAPTWENHNSVFADAGFKDIRPYHYWDAANRGLDITGLLDDLEKAPERSVFVLHACAHNPTGTDPTQDQWKQIAEIMKRRNLFVFFDSAYQGFASGSLDKDAWSIRYFVSEGFELFVAQSFSKNFGLYNERVGNLTVVSQDGESLSRVLSQMEKIVRTTWSNPPSQGARIVSKTLNCPELFAEWKGNVKTMAERVLLMRDQLKAKLQALGTPGTWDHITQQIGMFSFTGLNRENSTHTHTICHSVPAPGAITLFVTSPRVVCSRSQTGGVHDQGAPRVLDGERPHQHVRPDEQEHRPRGPVHPRGRHQGPVRAGPAHFLPSCPPERHRKYHHVCNRTPLSPRFTSPPIG
;
A
#
# COMPACT_ATOMS: atom_id res chain seq x y z
N MET A 1 -13.02 19.92 34.57
CA MET A 1 -13.50 19.18 33.38
C MET A 1 -12.28 18.73 32.59
N SER A 2 -12.31 17.52 32.02
CA SER A 2 -11.21 17.05 31.16
C SER A 2 -11.24 17.82 29.84
N VAL A 3 -10.09 18.33 29.40
CA VAL A 3 -9.96 18.97 28.07
C VAL A 3 -10.16 17.98 26.91
N PHE A 4 -10.13 16.67 27.20
CA PHE A 4 -10.36 15.60 26.23
C PHE A 4 -11.68 14.84 26.47
N GLY A 5 -12.59 15.40 27.28
CA GLY A 5 -13.84 14.71 27.65
C GLY A 5 -14.72 14.33 26.46
N ASP A 6 -14.71 15.14 25.40
CA ASP A 6 -15.59 14.98 24.23
C ASP A 6 -14.87 14.39 23.00
N VAL A 7 -13.62 13.94 23.13
CA VAL A 7 -12.87 13.36 22.01
C VAL A 7 -13.51 12.02 21.62
N PRO A 8 -14.06 11.87 20.40
CA PRO A 8 -14.69 10.62 20.01
C PRO A 8 -13.66 9.51 19.79
N GLN A 9 -14.00 8.28 20.16
CA GLN A 9 -13.18 7.13 19.84
C GLN A 9 -13.28 6.82 18.34
N ALA A 10 -12.14 6.85 17.65
CA ALA A 10 -12.07 6.48 16.24
C ALA A 10 -12.37 4.96 16.05
N PRO A 11 -13.11 4.57 15.00
CA PRO A 11 -13.29 3.16 14.68
C PRO A 11 -11.94 2.51 14.32
N PRO A 12 -11.72 1.23 14.68
CA PRO A 12 -10.49 0.55 14.31
C PRO A 12 -10.45 0.32 12.79
N VAL A 13 -9.27 0.48 12.20
CA VAL A 13 -9.04 0.15 10.78
C VAL A 13 -9.21 -1.36 10.59
N ALA A 14 -10.10 -1.76 9.68
CA ALA A 14 -10.57 -3.14 9.56
C ALA A 14 -9.44 -4.17 9.39
N VAL A 15 -8.45 -3.89 8.53
CA VAL A 15 -7.32 -4.80 8.28
C VAL A 15 -6.42 -5.00 9.51
N PHE A 16 -6.23 -3.96 10.32
CA PHE A 16 -5.42 -4.06 11.54
C PHE A 16 -6.19 -4.74 12.66
N LYS A 17 -7.49 -4.49 12.78
CA LYS A 17 -8.36 -5.25 13.67
C LYS A 17 -8.29 -6.75 13.34
N LEU A 18 -8.41 -7.11 12.07
CA LEU A 18 -8.34 -8.50 11.63
C LEU A 18 -7.01 -9.19 12.00
N THR A 19 -5.92 -8.42 11.98
CA THR A 19 -4.60 -8.90 12.40
C THR A 19 -4.50 -9.09 13.91
N ALA A 20 -5.11 -8.19 14.68
CA ALA A 20 -5.20 -8.30 16.14
C ALA A 20 -6.03 -9.53 16.53
N ASP A 21 -7.22 -9.67 15.96
CA ASP A 21 -8.12 -10.81 16.17
C ASP A 21 -7.40 -12.13 15.81
N PHE A 22 -6.66 -12.18 14.69
CA PHE A 22 -5.83 -13.35 14.32
C PHE A 22 -4.72 -13.66 15.35
N ARG A 23 -4.11 -12.66 15.98
CA ARG A 23 -3.06 -12.89 16.99
C ARG A 23 -3.63 -13.45 18.28
N GLU A 24 -4.82 -12.98 18.66
CA GLU A 24 -5.53 -13.40 19.88
C GLU A 24 -6.14 -14.80 19.76
N ASP A 25 -6.49 -15.23 18.56
CA ASP A 25 -6.97 -16.59 18.29
C ASP A 25 -5.94 -17.64 18.71
N SER A 26 -6.33 -18.60 19.55
CA SER A 26 -5.46 -19.66 20.07
C SER A 26 -5.45 -20.93 19.21
N ASP A 27 -6.26 -20.99 18.16
CA ASP A 27 -6.33 -22.17 17.28
C ASP A 27 -4.98 -22.40 16.56
N PRO A 28 -4.36 -23.59 16.68
CA PRO A 28 -3.09 -23.89 16.03
C PRO A 28 -3.18 -23.99 14.49
N GLN A 29 -4.39 -24.08 13.92
CA GLN A 29 -4.67 -24.14 12.48
C GLN A 29 -5.11 -22.80 11.89
N LYS A 30 -5.05 -21.70 12.65
CA LYS A 30 -5.46 -20.38 12.17
C LYS A 30 -4.65 -19.91 10.95
N VAL A 31 -5.35 -19.28 10.00
CA VAL A 31 -4.78 -18.74 8.75
C VAL A 31 -5.17 -17.28 8.59
N ASN A 32 -4.17 -16.41 8.37
CA ASN A 32 -4.41 -14.98 8.13
C ASN A 32 -4.53 -14.69 6.63
N LEU A 33 -5.75 -14.59 6.09
CA LEU A 33 -5.96 -14.21 4.69
C LEU A 33 -6.20 -12.71 4.49
N GLY A 34 -6.01 -11.89 5.52
CA GLY A 34 -6.35 -10.46 5.50
C GLY A 34 -5.18 -9.52 5.21
N VAL A 35 -3.97 -9.86 5.67
CA VAL A 35 -2.82 -8.95 5.55
C VAL A 35 -2.14 -9.12 4.20
N GLY A 36 -2.13 -8.04 3.40
CA GLY A 36 -1.38 -7.93 2.14
C GLY A 36 0.14 -7.84 2.33
N ALA A 37 0.76 -8.87 2.89
CA ALA A 37 2.21 -9.00 3.01
C ALA A 37 2.68 -10.42 2.65
N TYR A 38 3.76 -10.51 1.88
CA TYR A 38 4.35 -11.78 1.46
C TYR A 38 4.84 -12.62 2.66
N ARG A 39 4.71 -13.94 2.56
CA ARG A 39 5.09 -14.91 3.59
C ARG A 39 5.80 -16.13 3.00
N THR A 40 6.66 -16.77 3.81
CA THR A 40 7.28 -18.07 3.53
C THR A 40 6.30 -19.22 3.74
N ASP A 41 6.72 -20.46 3.49
CA ASP A 41 5.93 -21.67 3.73
C ASP A 41 5.60 -21.90 5.22
N GLU A 42 6.40 -21.34 6.10
CA GLU A 42 6.22 -21.32 7.56
C GLU A 42 5.40 -20.11 8.03
N CYS A 43 4.74 -19.42 7.09
CA CYS A 43 3.96 -18.21 7.34
C CYS A 43 4.76 -17.06 7.99
N GLN A 44 6.09 -17.04 7.80
CA GLN A 44 6.97 -15.98 8.34
C GLN A 44 7.18 -14.85 7.32
N PRO A 45 7.47 -13.62 7.75
CA PRO A 45 7.92 -12.56 6.85
C PRO A 45 9.18 -12.99 6.07
N TRP A 46 9.17 -12.84 4.75
CA TRP A 46 10.35 -13.08 3.93
C TRP A 46 11.10 -11.78 3.69
N VAL A 47 12.28 -11.65 4.29
CA VAL A 47 13.21 -10.56 3.96
C VAL A 47 14.03 -11.00 2.75
N LEU A 48 13.94 -10.25 1.65
CA LEU A 48 14.59 -10.58 0.38
C LEU A 48 16.10 -10.78 0.57
N PRO A 49 16.71 -11.81 -0.03
CA PRO A 49 18.16 -12.03 0.02
C PRO A 49 18.98 -10.79 -0.37
N VAL A 50 18.59 -10.08 -1.44
CA VAL A 50 19.26 -8.86 -1.88
C VAL A 50 19.19 -7.75 -0.83
N VAL A 51 18.07 -7.61 -0.12
CA VAL A 51 17.90 -6.61 0.94
C VAL A 51 18.86 -6.90 2.09
N LYS A 52 18.93 -8.15 2.58
CA LYS A 52 19.89 -8.54 3.62
C LYS A 52 21.34 -8.29 3.20
N LYS A 53 21.65 -8.52 1.93
CA LYS A 53 22.98 -8.26 1.37
C LYS A 53 23.30 -6.77 1.40
N VAL A 54 22.38 -5.93 0.92
CA VAL A 54 22.57 -4.47 0.89
C VAL A 54 22.59 -3.85 2.29
N GLU A 55 21.82 -4.38 3.23
CA GLU A 55 21.90 -3.96 4.64
C GLU A 55 23.31 -4.14 5.22
N ARG A 56 23.98 -5.27 4.95
CA ARG A 56 25.38 -5.48 5.36
C ARG A 56 26.31 -4.48 4.69
N LEU A 57 26.15 -4.25 3.39
CA LEU A 57 26.94 -3.26 2.66
C LEU A 57 26.76 -1.84 3.21
N ILE A 58 25.57 -1.49 3.72
CA ILE A 58 25.31 -0.19 4.35
C ILE A 58 26.01 -0.10 5.71
N VAL A 59 25.96 -1.17 6.52
CA VAL A 59 26.60 -1.21 7.84
C VAL A 59 28.13 -1.12 7.73
N GLU A 60 28.71 -1.70 6.69
CA GLU A 60 30.17 -1.72 6.45
C GLU A 60 30.69 -0.43 5.80
N ASP A 61 29.81 0.45 5.30
CA ASP A 61 30.16 1.68 4.60
C ASP A 61 30.44 2.83 5.59
N GLY A 62 31.70 2.95 6.00
CA GLY A 62 32.16 3.98 6.94
C GLY A 62 32.05 5.43 6.45
N SER A 63 31.63 5.67 5.20
CA SER A 63 31.36 7.02 4.68
C SER A 63 29.94 7.51 5.04
N LEU A 64 29.04 6.60 5.40
CA LEU A 64 27.66 6.94 5.71
C LEU A 64 27.54 7.54 7.11
N ASN A 65 26.68 8.54 7.23
CA ASN A 65 26.31 9.18 8.49
C ASN A 65 24.78 9.26 8.64
N HIS A 66 24.35 9.89 9.74
CA HIS A 66 22.94 10.10 10.08
C HIS A 66 22.50 11.57 9.91
N GLU A 67 23.22 12.34 9.08
CA GLU A 67 22.82 13.71 8.76
C GLU A 67 21.52 13.74 7.95
N TYR A 68 20.86 14.90 7.97
CA TYR A 68 19.61 15.10 7.24
C TYR A 68 19.79 14.91 5.73
N LEU A 69 18.80 14.27 5.11
CA LEU A 69 18.70 14.25 3.65
C LEU A 69 18.25 15.63 3.12
N PRO A 70 18.44 15.91 1.82
CA PRO A 70 17.70 16.96 1.14
C PRO A 70 16.20 16.83 1.37
N ILE A 71 15.45 17.94 1.34
CA ILE A 71 14.01 17.97 1.64
C ILE A 71 13.23 16.97 0.77
N LEU A 72 13.52 16.94 -0.53
CA LEU A 72 12.87 15.99 -1.45
C LEU A 72 13.35 14.54 -1.27
N GLY A 73 14.44 14.32 -0.52
CA GLY A 73 15.05 13.01 -0.26
C GLY A 73 16.31 12.71 -1.09
N LEU A 74 16.78 11.46 -0.98
CA LEU A 74 18.03 11.00 -1.57
C LEU A 74 17.97 11.07 -3.11
N PRO A 75 18.79 11.89 -3.79
CA PRO A 75 18.70 12.09 -5.25
C PRO A 75 18.80 10.80 -6.07
N GLU A 76 19.73 9.92 -5.70
CA GLU A 76 20.01 8.67 -6.42
C GLU A 76 18.84 7.67 -6.28
N PHE A 77 18.17 7.68 -5.13
CA PHE A 77 16.94 6.91 -4.90
C PHE A 77 15.81 7.43 -5.80
N ARG A 78 15.56 8.74 -5.81
CA ARG A 78 14.44 9.35 -6.55
C ARG A 78 14.57 9.15 -8.06
N SER A 79 15.80 9.28 -8.57
CA SER A 79 16.12 9.00 -9.97
C SER A 79 15.88 7.53 -10.32
N ALA A 80 16.43 6.60 -9.53
CA ALA A 80 16.26 5.17 -9.77
C ALA A 80 14.79 4.72 -9.65
N ALA A 81 14.06 5.20 -8.64
CA ALA A 81 12.64 4.91 -8.47
C ALA A 81 11.81 5.37 -9.67
N SER A 82 12.05 6.58 -10.17
CA SER A 82 11.34 7.12 -11.34
C SER A 82 11.66 6.33 -12.61
N LYS A 83 12.91 5.88 -12.80
CA LYS A 83 13.28 4.97 -13.91
C LYS A 83 12.55 3.64 -13.83
N VAL A 84 12.36 3.08 -12.63
CA VAL A 84 11.58 1.84 -12.47
C VAL A 84 10.14 2.03 -12.96
N ALA A 85 9.47 3.13 -12.60
CA ALA A 85 8.11 3.41 -13.10
C ALA A 85 8.08 3.65 -14.62
N LEU A 86 8.96 4.53 -15.13
CA LEU A 86 8.81 5.07 -16.48
C LEU A 86 9.58 4.30 -17.56
N GLY A 87 10.53 3.46 -17.17
CA GLY A 87 11.53 2.89 -18.09
C GLY A 87 12.69 3.87 -18.30
N GLU A 88 13.91 3.33 -18.45
CA GLU A 88 15.12 4.16 -18.65
C GLU A 88 15.10 4.95 -19.97
N ASP A 89 14.38 4.42 -20.96
CA ASP A 89 14.23 4.96 -22.29
C ASP A 89 13.07 5.98 -22.42
N SER A 90 12.37 6.26 -21.33
CA SER A 90 11.23 7.18 -21.28
C SER A 90 11.54 8.53 -21.93
N PRO A 91 10.69 9.02 -22.86
CA PRO A 91 10.88 10.33 -23.49
C PRO A 91 10.86 11.46 -22.45
N ALA A 92 9.98 11.38 -21.45
CA ALA A 92 9.89 12.39 -20.40
C ALA A 92 11.18 12.51 -19.58
N ILE A 93 11.91 11.40 -19.34
CA ILE A 93 13.22 11.45 -18.67
C ILE A 93 14.24 12.15 -19.56
N LYS A 94 14.33 11.78 -20.85
CA LYS A 94 15.26 12.38 -21.81
C LYS A 94 15.01 13.88 -22.00
N GLU A 95 13.76 14.29 -21.93
CA GLU A 95 13.31 15.68 -22.05
C GLU A 95 13.37 16.46 -20.72
N SER A 96 13.91 15.87 -19.65
CA SER A 96 14.02 16.50 -18.32
C SER A 96 12.68 16.97 -17.73
N ARG A 97 11.61 16.21 -17.99
CA ARG A 97 10.24 16.48 -17.52
C ARG A 97 9.83 15.65 -16.31
N VAL A 98 10.77 14.92 -15.71
CA VAL A 98 10.52 13.97 -14.63
C VAL A 98 11.23 14.39 -13.35
N GLY A 99 10.47 14.50 -12.26
CA GLY A 99 11.00 14.73 -10.92
C GLY A 99 10.48 13.69 -9.93
N GLY A 100 11.27 13.40 -8.90
CA GLY A 100 10.87 12.48 -7.83
C GLY A 100 10.87 13.17 -6.47
N VAL A 101 9.95 12.76 -5.60
CA VAL A 101 9.90 13.15 -4.19
C VAL A 101 9.86 11.89 -3.36
N GLN A 102 10.89 11.64 -2.55
CA GLN A 102 10.90 10.51 -1.64
C GLN A 102 9.85 10.70 -0.55
N CYS A 103 9.03 9.66 -0.33
CA CYS A 103 7.84 9.70 0.50
C CYS A 103 7.81 8.56 1.52
N LEU A 104 6.94 8.69 2.52
CA LEU A 104 6.64 7.65 3.51
C LEU A 104 5.73 6.55 2.93
N GLY A 105 6.31 5.73 2.04
CA GLY A 105 5.58 4.71 1.28
C GLY A 105 4.61 5.31 0.26
N GLY A 106 3.76 4.46 -0.33
CA GLY A 106 2.72 4.89 -1.28
C GLY A 106 1.72 5.85 -0.65
N THR A 107 1.32 5.62 0.61
CA THR A 107 0.42 6.51 1.36
C THR A 107 0.97 7.93 1.47
N GLY A 108 2.26 8.09 1.78
CA GLY A 108 2.90 9.40 1.84
C GLY A 108 2.93 10.09 0.48
N ALA A 109 3.20 9.34 -0.60
CA ALA A 109 3.21 9.86 -1.96
C ALA A 109 1.82 10.33 -2.40
N LEU A 110 0.77 9.55 -2.12
CA LEU A 110 -0.62 9.95 -2.33
C LEU A 110 -0.96 11.21 -1.52
N ARG A 111 -0.58 11.27 -0.24
CA ARG A 111 -0.94 12.39 0.65
C ARG A 111 -0.34 13.72 0.20
N ILE A 112 0.93 13.75 -0.17
CA ILE A 112 1.58 15.00 -0.62
C ILE A 112 1.18 15.35 -2.06
N GLY A 113 0.96 14.35 -2.93
CA GLY A 113 0.46 14.57 -4.28
C GLY A 113 -0.96 15.15 -4.26
N ALA A 114 -1.85 14.59 -3.42
CA ALA A 114 -3.21 15.09 -3.24
C ALA A 114 -3.19 16.53 -2.69
N GLU A 115 -2.33 16.83 -1.71
CA GLU A 115 -2.18 18.19 -1.20
C GLU A 115 -1.70 19.17 -2.25
N PHE A 116 -0.74 18.76 -3.08
CA PHE A 116 -0.29 19.57 -4.20
C PHE A 116 -1.44 19.86 -5.16
N LEU A 117 -2.19 18.84 -5.57
CA LEU A 117 -3.31 19.02 -6.49
C LEU A 117 -4.38 19.94 -5.90
N ARG A 118 -4.75 19.74 -4.63
CA ARG A 118 -5.68 20.63 -3.93
C ARG A 118 -5.19 22.07 -3.92
N ARG A 119 -3.89 22.32 -3.74
CA ARG A 119 -3.37 23.69 -3.69
C ARG A 119 -3.26 24.35 -5.07
N TRP A 120 -2.88 23.60 -6.13
CA TRP A 120 -2.41 24.21 -7.40
C TRP A 120 -2.90 23.60 -8.72
N TYR A 121 -3.62 22.46 -8.75
CA TYR A 121 -3.92 21.75 -10.00
C TYR A 121 -4.68 22.59 -11.05
N ASN A 122 -5.76 23.27 -10.66
CA ASN A 122 -6.58 24.08 -11.57
C ASN A 122 -6.72 25.53 -11.04
N GLY A 123 -5.58 26.19 -10.85
CA GLY A 123 -5.52 27.45 -10.13
C GLY A 123 -5.33 27.22 -8.63
N THR A 124 -5.77 28.18 -7.81
CA THR A 124 -5.58 28.12 -6.36
C THR A 124 -6.80 27.53 -5.66
N ASN A 125 -6.57 26.67 -4.67
CA ASN A 125 -7.60 26.10 -3.79
C ASN A 125 -8.69 25.24 -4.48
N ASN A 126 -8.26 24.09 -5.00
CA ASN A 126 -9.04 23.08 -5.73
C ASN A 126 -9.83 22.12 -4.82
N THR A 127 -10.35 22.60 -3.69
CA THR A 127 -11.08 21.74 -2.71
C THR A 127 -12.36 21.11 -3.30
N ALA A 128 -12.97 21.76 -4.29
CA ALA A 128 -14.18 21.30 -4.97
C ALA A 128 -13.90 20.51 -6.26
N THR A 129 -12.63 20.31 -6.63
CA THR A 129 -12.30 19.47 -7.79
C THR A 129 -12.70 18.03 -7.50
N PRO A 130 -13.51 17.40 -8.38
CA PRO A 130 -13.90 16.00 -8.20
C PRO A 130 -12.68 15.07 -8.25
N VAL A 131 -12.60 14.19 -7.27
CA VAL A 131 -11.63 13.09 -7.24
C VAL A 131 -12.39 11.78 -7.41
N TYR A 132 -12.02 10.99 -8.41
CA TYR A 132 -12.63 9.72 -8.73
C TYR A 132 -11.72 8.57 -8.25
N VAL A 133 -12.29 7.66 -7.47
CA VAL A 133 -11.64 6.41 -7.00
C VAL A 133 -12.49 5.21 -7.40
N SER A 134 -11.87 4.05 -7.68
CA SER A 134 -12.61 2.89 -8.16
C SER A 134 -13.62 2.38 -7.13
N ALA A 135 -14.71 1.79 -7.61
CA ALA A 135 -15.67 1.07 -6.78
C ALA A 135 -15.55 -0.44 -7.01
N PRO A 136 -15.02 -1.21 -6.02
CA PRO A 136 -14.33 -0.76 -4.81
C PRO A 136 -12.88 -0.31 -5.08
N THR A 137 -12.22 0.25 -4.07
CA THR A 137 -10.81 0.66 -4.09
C THR A 137 -10.13 0.27 -2.76
N TRP A 138 -8.82 0.45 -2.65
CA TRP A 138 -8.12 0.45 -1.36
C TRP A 138 -8.76 1.48 -0.42
N GLU A 139 -9.23 1.00 0.73
CA GLU A 139 -10.03 1.74 1.72
C GLU A 139 -9.49 3.16 1.99
N ASN A 140 -8.17 3.28 2.12
CA ASN A 140 -7.53 4.51 2.56
C ASN A 140 -7.43 5.60 1.46
N HIS A 141 -7.77 5.31 0.19
CA HIS A 141 -7.83 6.36 -0.84
C HIS A 141 -8.79 7.48 -0.45
N ASN A 142 -10.01 7.13 -0.01
CA ASN A 142 -11.01 8.11 0.39
C ASN A 142 -10.48 9.01 1.53
N SER A 143 -9.94 8.40 2.58
CA SER A 143 -9.41 9.14 3.75
C SER A 143 -8.24 10.03 3.37
N VAL A 144 -7.30 9.56 2.55
CA VAL A 144 -6.12 10.34 2.14
C VAL A 144 -6.52 11.59 1.37
N PHE A 145 -7.44 11.49 0.42
CA PHE A 145 -7.89 12.64 -0.36
C PHE A 145 -8.80 13.57 0.46
N ALA A 146 -9.62 13.03 1.35
CA ALA A 146 -10.43 13.83 2.27
C ALA A 146 -9.53 14.65 3.22
N ASP A 147 -8.54 14.01 3.85
CA ASP A 147 -7.58 14.65 4.75
C ASP A 147 -6.60 15.59 4.03
N ALA A 148 -6.40 15.40 2.72
CA ALA A 148 -5.70 16.39 1.90
C ALA A 148 -6.52 17.67 1.71
N GLY A 149 -7.85 17.58 1.85
CA GLY A 149 -8.82 18.69 1.84
C GLY A 149 -9.79 18.69 0.65
N PHE A 150 -9.88 17.60 -0.13
CA PHE A 150 -10.91 17.47 -1.17
C PHE A 150 -12.27 17.22 -0.53
N LYS A 151 -13.31 17.88 -1.08
CA LYS A 151 -14.69 17.80 -0.58
C LYS A 151 -15.59 16.91 -1.43
N ASP A 152 -15.14 16.55 -2.62
CA ASP A 152 -15.93 15.82 -3.61
C ASP A 152 -15.14 14.61 -4.10
N ILE A 153 -15.30 13.49 -3.39
CA ILE A 153 -14.66 12.22 -3.70
C ILE A 153 -15.76 11.26 -4.15
N ARG A 154 -15.67 10.79 -5.39
CA ARG A 154 -16.70 10.03 -6.08
C ARG A 154 -16.19 8.64 -6.43
N PRO A 155 -17.04 7.60 -6.32
CA PRO A 155 -16.74 6.31 -6.93
C PRO A 155 -16.85 6.39 -8.45
N TYR A 156 -16.07 5.57 -9.16
CA TYR A 156 -16.34 5.18 -10.56
C TYR A 156 -16.49 3.66 -10.68
N HIS A 157 -17.31 3.22 -11.62
CA HIS A 157 -17.57 1.82 -11.92
C HIS A 157 -16.28 1.10 -12.29
N TYR A 158 -16.07 -0.06 -11.67
CA TYR A 158 -14.86 -0.85 -11.87
C TYR A 158 -15.12 -2.35 -11.73
N TRP A 159 -15.81 -2.77 -10.67
CA TRP A 159 -16.06 -4.18 -10.41
C TRP A 159 -17.47 -4.59 -10.85
N ASP A 160 -17.54 -5.52 -11.80
CA ASP A 160 -18.76 -6.23 -12.13
C ASP A 160 -18.89 -7.47 -11.23
N ALA A 161 -19.81 -7.42 -10.27
CA ALA A 161 -20.03 -8.53 -9.33
C ALA A 161 -20.64 -9.77 -9.99
N ALA A 162 -21.42 -9.61 -11.07
CA ALA A 162 -22.04 -10.72 -11.77
C ALA A 162 -21.00 -11.49 -12.59
N ASN A 163 -20.15 -10.75 -13.33
CA ASN A 163 -19.09 -11.33 -14.16
C ASN A 163 -17.78 -11.57 -13.40
N ARG A 164 -17.66 -11.07 -12.16
CA ARG A 164 -16.46 -11.12 -11.32
C ARG A 164 -15.22 -10.59 -12.04
N GLY A 165 -15.40 -9.47 -12.75
CA GLY A 165 -14.39 -8.87 -13.62
C GLY A 165 -14.52 -7.35 -13.71
N LEU A 166 -13.89 -6.77 -14.74
CA LEU A 166 -13.85 -5.33 -14.95
C LEU A 166 -15.15 -4.87 -15.63
N ASP A 167 -15.87 -3.96 -15.00
CA ASP A 167 -16.94 -3.20 -15.63
C ASP A 167 -16.34 -2.08 -16.50
N ILE A 168 -15.79 -2.48 -17.65
CA ILE A 168 -15.17 -1.53 -18.57
C ILE A 168 -16.20 -0.54 -19.14
N THR A 169 -17.42 -0.98 -19.40
CA THR A 169 -18.47 -0.13 -19.97
C THR A 169 -18.84 0.99 -19.00
N GLY A 170 -19.08 0.65 -17.72
CA GLY A 170 -19.35 1.65 -16.69
C GLY A 170 -18.16 2.57 -16.45
N LEU A 171 -16.93 2.04 -16.44
CA LEU A 171 -15.71 2.83 -16.27
C LEU A 171 -15.58 3.90 -17.37
N LEU A 172 -15.72 3.51 -18.64
CA LEU A 172 -15.63 4.45 -19.76
C LEU A 172 -16.77 5.47 -19.74
N ASP A 173 -17.99 5.08 -19.36
CA ASP A 173 -19.13 6.00 -19.20
C ASP A 173 -18.89 7.05 -18.10
N ASP A 174 -18.31 6.65 -16.96
CA ASP A 174 -17.96 7.59 -15.89
C ASP A 174 -16.86 8.57 -16.33
N LEU A 175 -15.86 8.11 -17.10
CA LEU A 175 -14.86 8.99 -17.70
C LEU A 175 -15.49 10.00 -18.68
N GLU A 176 -16.50 9.59 -19.45
CA GLU A 176 -17.24 10.45 -20.37
C GLU A 176 -18.19 11.42 -19.69
N LYS A 177 -18.62 11.15 -18.45
CA LYS A 177 -19.51 12.03 -17.68
C LYS A 177 -18.77 12.91 -16.69
N ALA A 178 -17.53 12.56 -16.33
CA ALA A 178 -16.73 13.34 -15.40
C ALA A 178 -16.56 14.79 -15.90
N PRO A 179 -16.66 15.79 -15.02
CA PRO A 179 -16.28 17.16 -15.36
C PRO A 179 -14.82 17.21 -15.82
N GLU A 180 -14.50 18.08 -16.79
CA GLU A 180 -13.10 18.31 -17.19
C GLU A 180 -12.25 18.72 -15.99
N ARG A 181 -10.96 18.37 -16.01
CA ARG A 181 -10.04 18.59 -14.89
C ARG A 181 -10.48 17.87 -13.60
N SER A 182 -11.22 16.78 -13.70
CA SER A 182 -11.36 15.84 -12.57
C SER A 182 -10.08 15.01 -12.40
N VAL A 183 -9.78 14.64 -11.16
CA VAL A 183 -8.63 13.77 -10.83
C VAL A 183 -9.11 12.33 -10.75
N PHE A 184 -8.46 11.42 -11.47
CA PHE A 184 -8.72 9.99 -11.40
C PHE A 184 -7.55 9.27 -10.74
N VAL A 185 -7.84 8.57 -9.64
CA VAL A 185 -6.87 7.69 -8.97
C VAL A 185 -6.98 6.31 -9.59
N LEU A 186 -5.93 5.89 -10.29
CA LEU A 186 -5.89 4.62 -11.03
C LEU A 186 -4.83 3.70 -10.42
N HIS A 187 -5.18 2.45 -10.17
CA HIS A 187 -4.19 1.44 -9.79
C HIS A 187 -3.41 1.06 -11.05
N ALA A 188 -2.08 1.13 -11.00
CA ALA A 188 -1.24 0.87 -12.17
C ALA A 188 -1.35 -0.60 -12.64
N CYS A 189 -1.39 -1.52 -11.68
CA CYS A 189 -1.57 -2.97 -11.83
C CYS A 189 -1.98 -3.58 -10.47
N ALA A 190 -2.41 -4.84 -10.48
CA ALA A 190 -2.86 -5.61 -9.32
C ALA A 190 -3.84 -4.82 -8.45
N HIS A 191 -4.95 -4.38 -9.06
CA HIS A 191 -5.95 -3.56 -8.40
C HIS A 191 -6.33 -4.08 -7.02
N ASN A 192 -6.25 -3.22 -6.00
CA ASN A 192 -6.64 -3.54 -4.64
C ASN A 192 -8.05 -3.00 -4.37
N PRO A 193 -9.06 -3.84 -4.06
CA PRO A 193 -8.96 -5.23 -3.59
C PRO A 193 -9.28 -6.33 -4.62
N THR A 194 -9.64 -5.99 -5.85
CA THR A 194 -10.29 -6.95 -6.76
C THR A 194 -9.34 -7.91 -7.47
N GLY A 195 -8.06 -7.53 -7.59
CA GLY A 195 -7.09 -8.22 -8.44
C GLY A 195 -7.43 -8.17 -9.93
N THR A 196 -8.31 -7.27 -10.37
CA THR A 196 -8.74 -7.19 -11.78
C THR A 196 -8.13 -5.96 -12.42
N ASP A 197 -7.37 -6.14 -13.50
CA ASP A 197 -6.73 -5.03 -14.21
C ASP A 197 -7.31 -4.90 -15.63
N PRO A 198 -7.38 -3.68 -16.20
CA PRO A 198 -7.66 -3.51 -17.61
C PRO A 198 -6.58 -4.15 -18.49
N THR A 199 -7.01 -4.71 -19.60
CA THR A 199 -6.12 -5.12 -20.70
C THR A 199 -5.45 -3.91 -21.34
N GLN A 200 -4.40 -4.12 -22.13
CA GLN A 200 -3.72 -3.02 -22.83
C GLN A 200 -4.67 -2.24 -23.75
N ASP A 201 -5.58 -2.92 -24.45
CA ASP A 201 -6.53 -2.24 -25.34
C ASP A 201 -7.60 -1.46 -24.57
N GLN A 202 -7.99 -1.94 -23.38
CA GLN A 202 -8.86 -1.17 -22.49
C GLN A 202 -8.14 0.04 -21.89
N TRP A 203 -6.87 -0.10 -21.51
CA TRP A 203 -6.05 1.03 -21.09
C TRP A 203 -5.89 2.11 -22.17
N LYS A 204 -5.79 1.71 -23.45
CA LYS A 204 -5.80 2.67 -24.57
C LYS A 204 -7.10 3.46 -24.63
N GLN A 205 -8.25 2.79 -24.49
CA GLN A 205 -9.57 3.45 -24.45
C GLN A 205 -9.67 4.43 -23.26
N ILE A 206 -9.21 4.01 -22.08
CA ILE A 206 -9.16 4.86 -20.88
C ILE A 206 -8.31 6.11 -21.15
N ALA A 207 -7.09 5.95 -21.67
CA ALA A 207 -6.19 7.05 -21.97
C ALA A 207 -6.78 8.00 -23.01
N GLU A 208 -7.40 7.48 -24.07
CA GLU A 208 -8.03 8.29 -25.12
C GLU A 208 -9.11 9.21 -24.54
N ILE A 209 -10.02 8.67 -23.73
CA ILE A 209 -11.09 9.46 -23.10
C ILE A 209 -10.48 10.47 -22.13
N MET A 210 -9.57 10.06 -21.25
CA MET A 210 -8.94 10.96 -20.28
C MET A 210 -8.23 12.14 -20.95
N LYS A 211 -7.53 11.89 -22.06
CA LYS A 211 -6.85 12.93 -22.84
C LYS A 211 -7.85 13.89 -23.47
N ARG A 212 -8.87 13.37 -24.16
CA ARG A 212 -9.92 14.19 -24.80
C ARG A 212 -10.73 15.00 -23.79
N ARG A 213 -11.01 14.44 -22.62
CA ARG A 213 -11.80 15.06 -21.54
C ARG A 213 -10.97 15.89 -20.57
N ASN A 214 -9.67 16.05 -20.84
CA ASN A 214 -8.74 16.81 -20.01
C ASN A 214 -8.77 16.40 -18.52
N LEU A 215 -8.72 15.09 -18.28
CA LEU A 215 -8.74 14.49 -16.94
C LEU A 215 -7.31 14.26 -16.44
N PHE A 216 -7.07 14.46 -15.15
CA PHE A 216 -5.77 14.20 -14.54
C PHE A 216 -5.67 12.76 -14.04
N VAL A 217 -4.59 12.08 -14.39
CA VAL A 217 -4.32 10.74 -13.87
C VAL A 217 -3.32 10.80 -12.70
N PHE A 218 -3.69 10.16 -11.60
CA PHE A 218 -2.83 9.89 -10.47
C PHE A 218 -2.73 8.37 -10.29
N PHE A 219 -1.63 7.78 -10.73
CA PHE A 219 -1.38 6.35 -10.56
C PHE A 219 -0.96 6.00 -9.13
N ASP A 220 -1.58 4.98 -8.54
CA ASP A 220 -1.05 4.23 -7.39
C ASP A 220 -0.33 2.98 -7.90
N SER A 221 0.98 2.88 -7.63
CA SER A 221 1.86 1.80 -8.08
C SER A 221 2.54 1.13 -6.89
N ALA A 222 1.77 0.28 -6.19
CA ALA A 222 2.25 -0.45 -5.00
C ALA A 222 2.79 -1.86 -5.28
N TYR A 223 2.49 -2.44 -6.45
CA TYR A 223 2.73 -3.86 -6.75
C TYR A 223 3.60 -4.11 -7.99
N GLN A 224 4.28 -3.08 -8.52
CA GLN A 224 5.07 -3.21 -9.74
C GLN A 224 6.14 -4.31 -9.64
N GLY A 225 6.13 -5.23 -10.61
CA GLY A 225 6.94 -6.45 -10.68
C GLY A 225 6.36 -7.61 -9.91
N PHE A 226 5.62 -7.35 -8.83
CA PHE A 226 5.05 -8.35 -7.95
C PHE A 226 3.74 -8.94 -8.48
N ALA A 227 3.12 -8.28 -9.46
CA ALA A 227 1.85 -8.69 -10.05
C ALA A 227 2.06 -9.77 -11.12
N SER A 228 2.92 -9.51 -12.11
CA SER A 228 3.21 -10.44 -13.22
C SER A 228 4.59 -11.08 -13.17
N GLY A 229 5.46 -10.68 -12.24
CA GLY A 229 6.89 -11.03 -12.25
C GLY A 229 7.72 -10.15 -13.19
N SER A 230 7.12 -9.15 -13.84
CA SER A 230 7.79 -8.23 -14.77
C SER A 230 7.48 -6.77 -14.44
N LEU A 231 8.55 -6.00 -14.19
CA LEU A 231 8.43 -4.56 -13.93
C LEU A 231 7.84 -3.80 -15.12
N ASP A 232 8.15 -4.24 -16.34
CA ASP A 232 7.73 -3.56 -17.56
C ASP A 232 6.27 -3.82 -17.88
N LYS A 233 5.80 -5.07 -17.70
CA LYS A 233 4.37 -5.38 -17.86
C LYS A 233 3.53 -4.62 -16.83
N ASP A 234 3.99 -4.59 -15.58
CA ASP A 234 3.24 -4.00 -14.47
C ASP A 234 3.23 -2.47 -14.50
N ALA A 235 4.16 -1.82 -15.22
CA ALA A 235 4.18 -0.37 -15.42
C ALA A 235 3.69 0.06 -16.81
N TRP A 236 3.17 -0.87 -17.62
CA TRP A 236 2.81 -0.59 -19.01
C TRP A 236 1.80 0.56 -19.13
N SER A 237 0.78 0.59 -18.26
CA SER A 237 -0.25 1.65 -18.23
C SER A 237 0.38 3.03 -17.99
N ILE A 238 1.23 3.16 -16.99
CA ILE A 238 1.96 4.41 -16.69
C ILE A 238 2.78 4.85 -17.90
N ARG A 239 3.57 3.94 -18.47
CA ARG A 239 4.47 4.26 -19.60
C ARG A 239 3.69 4.65 -20.85
N TYR A 240 2.56 3.99 -21.10
CA TYR A 240 1.68 4.31 -22.20
C TYR A 240 1.11 5.73 -22.06
N PHE A 241 0.60 6.10 -20.88
CA PHE A 241 0.12 7.46 -20.62
C PHE A 241 1.23 8.51 -20.82
N VAL A 242 2.44 8.25 -20.34
CA VAL A 242 3.57 9.16 -20.61
C VAL A 242 3.89 9.27 -22.09
N SER A 243 3.82 8.17 -22.85
CA SER A 243 4.04 8.19 -24.31
C SER A 243 2.94 8.96 -25.07
N GLU A 244 1.73 8.99 -24.50
CA GLU A 244 0.61 9.80 -24.99
C GLU A 244 0.69 11.27 -24.58
N GLY A 245 1.77 11.70 -23.91
CA GLY A 245 2.02 13.09 -23.56
C GLY A 245 1.30 13.59 -22.31
N PHE A 246 0.83 12.69 -21.43
CA PHE A 246 0.19 13.09 -20.18
C PHE A 246 1.17 13.76 -19.20
N GLU A 247 0.71 14.82 -18.56
CA GLU A 247 1.20 15.23 -17.24
C GLU A 247 0.50 14.36 -16.18
N LEU A 248 1.28 13.76 -15.27
CA LEU A 248 0.74 12.80 -14.33
C LEU A 248 1.57 12.67 -13.06
N PHE A 249 0.94 12.09 -12.04
CA PHE A 249 1.58 11.65 -10.81
C PHE A 249 1.59 10.12 -10.71
N VAL A 250 2.67 9.57 -10.14
CA VAL A 250 2.78 8.16 -9.78
C VAL A 250 3.22 8.04 -8.32
N ALA A 251 2.33 7.55 -7.46
CA ALA A 251 2.64 7.16 -6.10
C ALA A 251 3.22 5.74 -6.08
N GLN A 252 4.55 5.64 -6.00
CA GLN A 252 5.23 4.35 -5.92
C GLN A 252 5.42 3.91 -4.46
N SER A 253 5.19 2.63 -4.19
CA SER A 253 5.55 2.01 -2.91
C SER A 253 6.58 0.89 -3.11
N PHE A 254 7.57 0.86 -2.22
CA PHE A 254 8.55 -0.24 -2.14
C PHE A 254 8.23 -1.23 -1.00
N SER A 255 7.03 -1.15 -0.42
CA SER A 255 6.68 -2.03 0.70
C SER A 255 6.54 -3.50 0.29
N LYS A 256 6.04 -3.78 -0.92
CA LYS A 256 5.72 -5.15 -1.36
C LYS A 256 6.84 -5.75 -2.21
N ASN A 257 7.23 -5.07 -3.28
CA ASN A 257 8.25 -5.54 -4.22
C ASN A 257 9.67 -5.61 -3.60
N PHE A 258 9.97 -4.82 -2.57
CA PHE A 258 11.21 -4.93 -1.78
C PHE A 258 11.01 -5.61 -0.41
N GLY A 259 9.77 -5.88 -0.01
CA GLY A 259 9.47 -6.39 1.34
C GLY A 259 9.72 -5.38 2.48
N LEU A 260 9.87 -4.09 2.17
CA LEU A 260 10.19 -3.03 3.12
C LEU A 260 8.92 -2.37 3.68
N TYR A 261 8.06 -3.17 4.31
CA TYR A 261 6.74 -2.75 4.79
C TYR A 261 6.81 -1.65 5.86
N ASN A 262 7.67 -1.84 6.86
CA ASN A 262 7.82 -0.96 8.02
C ASN A 262 8.85 0.16 7.82
N GLU A 263 9.74 0.07 6.83
CA GLU A 263 10.70 1.14 6.49
C GLU A 263 10.05 2.36 5.82
N ARG A 264 8.79 2.21 5.38
CA ARG A 264 7.99 3.28 4.77
C ARG A 264 8.69 3.95 3.59
N VAL A 265 9.18 3.16 2.64
CA VAL A 265 9.89 3.66 1.45
C VAL A 265 8.92 3.82 0.27
N GLY A 266 8.84 5.03 -0.28
CA GLY A 266 8.04 5.35 -1.46
C GLY A 266 8.60 6.54 -2.22
N ASN A 267 8.05 6.79 -3.40
CA ASN A 267 8.43 7.91 -4.26
C ASN A 267 7.19 8.46 -4.97
N LEU A 268 7.00 9.77 -4.99
CA LEU A 268 6.07 10.43 -5.88
C LEU A 268 6.84 10.86 -7.13
N THR A 269 6.59 10.19 -8.25
CA THR A 269 7.10 10.63 -9.55
C THR A 269 6.12 11.64 -10.15
N VAL A 270 6.66 12.77 -10.59
CA VAL A 270 5.96 13.83 -11.29
C VAL A 270 6.43 13.86 -12.73
N VAL A 271 5.49 13.80 -13.67
CA VAL A 271 5.72 14.07 -15.09
C VAL A 271 5.02 15.38 -15.43
N SER A 272 5.79 16.40 -15.85
CA SER A 272 5.28 17.71 -16.24
C SER A 272 5.36 17.93 -17.76
N GLN A 273 4.82 19.05 -18.23
CA GLN A 273 4.87 19.48 -19.62
C GLN A 273 6.31 19.79 -20.08
N ASP A 274 7.12 20.35 -19.19
CA ASP A 274 8.50 20.78 -19.46
C ASP A 274 9.29 20.89 -18.14
N GLY A 275 10.61 21.09 -18.24
CA GLY A 275 11.51 21.21 -17.08
C GLY A 275 11.34 22.49 -16.26
N GLU A 276 10.84 23.58 -16.85
CA GLU A 276 10.57 24.82 -16.12
C GLU A 276 9.36 24.64 -15.18
N SER A 277 8.28 24.08 -15.71
CA SER A 277 7.10 23.67 -14.96
C SER A 277 7.46 22.66 -13.88
N LEU A 278 8.33 21.69 -14.17
CA LEU A 278 8.82 20.73 -13.17
C LEU A 278 9.50 21.43 -11.98
N SER A 279 10.38 22.40 -12.26
CA SER A 279 11.12 23.12 -11.22
C SER A 279 10.18 23.83 -10.24
N ARG A 280 9.10 24.44 -10.77
CA ARG A 280 8.05 25.06 -9.95
C ARG A 280 7.32 24.03 -9.11
N VAL A 281 6.92 22.90 -9.69
CA VAL A 281 6.24 21.81 -8.96
C VAL A 281 7.11 21.32 -7.81
N LEU A 282 8.39 21.02 -8.07
CA LEU A 282 9.31 20.51 -7.04
C LEU A 282 9.55 21.53 -5.92
N SER A 283 9.64 22.83 -6.23
CA SER A 283 9.79 23.88 -5.20
C SER A 283 8.59 23.96 -4.23
N GLN A 284 7.37 23.67 -4.72
CA GLN A 284 6.17 23.64 -3.87
C GLN A 284 6.08 22.32 -3.09
N MET A 285 6.52 21.22 -3.69
CA MET A 285 6.67 19.93 -3.00
C MET A 285 7.66 20.04 -1.84
N GLU A 286 8.77 20.78 -1.99
CA GLU A 286 9.69 21.05 -0.88
C GLU A 286 8.98 21.72 0.31
N LYS A 287 8.11 22.71 0.05
CA LYS A 287 7.35 23.38 1.11
C LYS A 287 6.36 22.45 1.80
N ILE A 288 5.65 21.61 1.02
CA ILE A 288 4.75 20.60 1.60
C ILE A 288 5.55 19.63 2.46
N VAL A 289 6.62 19.04 1.92
CA VAL A 289 7.44 18.06 2.64
C VAL A 289 8.05 18.68 3.90
N ARG A 290 8.61 19.89 3.80
CA ARG A 290 9.26 20.59 4.92
C ARG A 290 8.34 20.78 6.12
N THR A 291 7.05 21.01 5.87
CA THR A 291 6.02 21.24 6.89
C THR A 291 5.27 19.97 7.30
N THR A 292 5.42 18.87 6.55
CA THR A 292 4.81 17.58 6.88
C THR A 292 5.75 16.72 7.72
N TRP A 293 7.01 16.55 7.29
CA TRP A 293 8.00 15.72 8.00
C TRP A 293 9.44 16.24 7.89
N SER A 294 9.65 17.48 7.43
CA SER A 294 10.96 18.10 7.21
C SER A 294 11.76 17.49 6.04
N ASN A 295 12.27 16.26 6.21
CA ASN A 295 12.98 15.47 5.21
C ASN A 295 12.76 13.96 5.50
N PRO A 296 12.80 13.10 4.48
CA PRO A 296 12.40 11.69 4.64
C PRO A 296 13.53 10.81 5.24
N PRO A 297 13.21 9.62 5.77
CA PRO A 297 14.18 8.71 6.38
C PRO A 297 15.16 8.12 5.35
N SER A 298 16.42 7.93 5.75
CA SER A 298 17.49 7.54 4.82
C SER A 298 17.67 6.03 4.63
N GLN A 299 17.46 5.22 5.66
CA GLN A 299 17.86 3.80 5.67
C GLN A 299 17.22 3.00 4.54
N GLY A 300 15.88 2.94 4.48
CA GLY A 300 15.19 2.23 3.42
C GLY A 300 15.45 2.79 2.01
N ALA A 301 15.64 4.12 1.89
CA ALA A 301 15.98 4.73 0.61
C ALA A 301 17.40 4.36 0.14
N ARG A 302 18.36 4.21 1.06
CA ARG A 302 19.71 3.70 0.75
C ARG A 302 19.67 2.25 0.29
N ILE A 303 18.84 1.41 0.93
CA ILE A 303 18.65 0.00 0.50
C ILE A 303 18.15 -0.04 -0.94
N VAL A 304 17.07 0.68 -1.23
CA VAL A 304 16.50 0.70 -2.58
C VAL A 304 17.48 1.34 -3.57
N SER A 305 18.10 2.47 -3.24
CA SER A 305 19.06 3.16 -4.10
C SER A 305 20.26 2.29 -4.46
N LYS A 306 20.94 1.68 -3.48
CA LYS A 306 22.10 0.80 -3.74
C LYS A 306 21.68 -0.43 -4.57
N THR A 307 20.49 -0.98 -4.31
CA THR A 307 19.97 -2.12 -5.08
C THR A 307 19.69 -1.76 -6.53
N LEU A 308 18.97 -0.66 -6.78
CA LEU A 308 18.54 -0.27 -8.12
C LEU A 308 19.67 0.29 -8.99
N ASN A 309 20.66 0.96 -8.38
CA ASN A 309 21.77 1.58 -9.11
C ASN A 309 22.98 0.65 -9.32
N CYS A 310 22.96 -0.57 -8.77
CA CYS A 310 23.98 -1.59 -9.01
C CYS A 310 23.40 -2.68 -9.92
N PRO A 311 23.94 -2.90 -11.14
CA PRO A 311 23.38 -3.86 -12.09
C PRO A 311 23.22 -5.28 -11.53
N GLU A 312 24.19 -5.74 -10.75
CA GLU A 312 24.19 -7.07 -10.13
C GLU A 312 23.08 -7.20 -9.07
N LEU A 313 22.99 -6.23 -8.16
CA LEU A 313 21.94 -6.20 -7.13
C LEU A 313 20.56 -6.01 -7.73
N PHE A 314 20.45 -5.22 -8.79
CA PHE A 314 19.20 -5.01 -9.51
C PHE A 314 18.72 -6.30 -10.19
N ALA A 315 19.65 -7.06 -10.80
CA ALA A 315 19.33 -8.37 -11.37
C ALA A 315 18.89 -9.38 -10.30
N GLU A 316 19.57 -9.44 -9.15
CA GLU A 316 19.19 -10.29 -8.02
C GLU A 316 17.82 -9.91 -7.46
N TRP A 317 17.54 -8.61 -7.31
CA TRP A 317 16.24 -8.11 -6.87
C TRP A 317 15.12 -8.50 -7.82
N LYS A 318 15.31 -8.33 -9.14
CA LYS A 318 14.36 -8.80 -10.15
C LYS A 318 14.10 -10.30 -10.02
N GLY A 319 15.14 -11.10 -9.75
CA GLY A 319 15.01 -12.52 -9.46
C GLY A 319 14.14 -12.78 -8.21
N ASN A 320 14.39 -12.08 -7.11
CA ASN A 320 13.60 -12.21 -5.89
C ASN A 320 12.12 -11.82 -6.10
N VAL A 321 11.85 -10.73 -6.82
CA VAL A 321 10.49 -10.29 -7.17
C VAL A 321 9.77 -11.35 -8.00
N LYS A 322 10.45 -11.89 -9.02
CA LYS A 322 9.92 -12.96 -9.87
C LYS A 322 9.58 -14.21 -9.05
N THR A 323 10.46 -14.64 -8.14
CA THR A 323 10.16 -15.77 -7.23
C THR A 323 8.89 -15.54 -6.43
N MET A 324 8.69 -14.33 -5.90
CA MET A 324 7.47 -14.03 -5.15
C MET A 324 6.23 -14.08 -6.04
N ALA A 325 6.29 -13.50 -7.24
CA ALA A 325 5.17 -13.49 -8.19
C ALA A 325 4.83 -14.92 -8.67
N GLU A 326 5.82 -15.74 -9.01
CA GLU A 326 5.61 -17.14 -9.42
C GLU A 326 4.94 -17.96 -8.33
N ARG A 327 5.30 -17.75 -7.05
CA ARG A 327 4.62 -18.38 -5.92
C ARG A 327 3.13 -17.98 -5.84
N VAL A 328 2.79 -16.71 -6.08
CA VAL A 328 1.39 -16.25 -6.09
C VAL A 328 0.57 -16.98 -7.15
N LEU A 329 1.12 -17.03 -8.36
CA LEU A 329 0.47 -17.68 -9.49
C LEU A 329 0.26 -19.17 -9.20
N LEU A 330 1.27 -19.83 -8.62
CA LEU A 330 1.14 -21.22 -8.17
C LEU A 330 0.04 -21.40 -7.12
N MET A 331 -0.06 -20.52 -6.13
CA MET A 331 -1.11 -20.62 -5.09
C MET A 331 -2.51 -20.39 -5.66
N ARG A 332 -2.67 -19.49 -6.64
CA ARG A 332 -3.94 -19.29 -7.36
C ARG A 332 -4.38 -20.57 -8.08
N ASP A 333 -3.47 -21.17 -8.84
CA ASP A 333 -3.74 -22.42 -9.57
C ASP A 333 -4.10 -23.56 -8.61
N GLN A 334 -3.34 -23.72 -7.52
CA GLN A 334 -3.59 -24.78 -6.53
C GLN A 334 -4.93 -24.58 -5.82
N LEU A 335 -5.28 -23.36 -5.43
CA LEU A 335 -6.57 -23.07 -4.79
C LEU A 335 -7.73 -23.39 -5.73
N LYS A 336 -7.67 -22.93 -6.99
CA LYS A 336 -8.67 -23.24 -8.01
C LYS A 336 -8.83 -24.75 -8.21
N ALA A 337 -7.71 -25.46 -8.43
CA ALA A 337 -7.72 -26.90 -8.65
C ALA A 337 -8.34 -27.67 -7.48
N LYS A 338 -8.06 -27.23 -6.24
CA LYS A 338 -8.61 -27.85 -5.03
C LYS A 338 -10.11 -27.60 -4.86
N LEU A 339 -10.58 -26.37 -5.13
CA LEU A 339 -12.01 -26.06 -5.11
C LEU A 339 -12.77 -26.89 -6.15
N GLN A 340 -12.20 -27.07 -7.34
CA GLN A 340 -12.77 -27.93 -8.39
C GLN A 340 -12.79 -29.41 -7.98
N ALA A 341 -11.70 -29.92 -7.41
CA ALA A 341 -11.61 -31.31 -6.95
C ALA A 341 -12.58 -31.63 -5.80
N LEU A 342 -12.92 -30.63 -4.96
CA LEU A 342 -13.91 -30.75 -3.89
C LEU A 342 -15.36 -30.62 -4.39
N GLY A 343 -15.57 -30.33 -5.67
CA GLY A 343 -16.91 -30.07 -6.22
C GLY A 343 -17.55 -28.81 -5.64
N THR A 344 -16.76 -27.83 -5.17
CA THR A 344 -17.27 -26.61 -4.55
C THR A 344 -18.15 -25.84 -5.54
N PRO A 345 -19.42 -25.51 -5.20
CA PRO A 345 -20.35 -24.86 -6.12
C PRO A 345 -19.82 -23.57 -6.75
N GLY A 346 -20.15 -23.35 -8.03
CA GLY A 346 -19.79 -22.17 -8.81
C GLY A 346 -18.54 -22.34 -9.68
N THR A 347 -18.16 -21.28 -10.40
CA THR A 347 -16.93 -21.24 -11.20
C THR A 347 -15.82 -20.49 -10.46
N TRP A 348 -14.60 -21.01 -10.56
CA TRP A 348 -13.42 -20.51 -9.83
C TRP A 348 -12.33 -19.98 -10.76
N ASP A 349 -12.65 -19.77 -12.05
CA ASP A 349 -11.68 -19.28 -13.05
C ASP A 349 -11.14 -17.89 -12.74
N HIS A 350 -11.95 -17.04 -12.11
CA HIS A 350 -11.58 -15.70 -11.67
C HIS A 350 -10.36 -15.69 -10.74
N ILE A 351 -10.11 -16.75 -9.94
CA ILE A 351 -8.92 -16.85 -9.07
C ILE A 351 -7.63 -16.79 -9.90
N THR A 352 -7.63 -17.42 -11.07
CA THR A 352 -6.46 -17.48 -11.98
C THR A 352 -6.42 -16.34 -12.99
N GLN A 353 -7.56 -15.71 -13.27
CA GLN A 353 -7.64 -14.53 -14.15
C GLN A 353 -7.28 -13.23 -13.42
N GLN A 354 -7.54 -13.17 -12.11
CA GLN A 354 -7.12 -12.06 -11.26
C GLN A 354 -5.60 -12.08 -11.03
N ILE A 355 -5.03 -10.89 -10.88
CA ILE A 355 -3.60 -10.58 -10.82
C ILE A 355 -3.23 -10.07 -9.42
N GLY A 356 -1.99 -10.34 -9.00
CA GLY A 356 -1.39 -9.73 -7.81
C GLY A 356 -1.79 -10.38 -6.50
N MET A 357 -1.82 -9.59 -5.42
CA MET A 357 -1.87 -10.13 -4.05
C MET A 357 -3.21 -10.71 -3.64
N PHE A 358 -4.28 -10.13 -4.17
CA PHE A 358 -5.63 -10.33 -3.68
C PHE A 358 -6.47 -11.06 -4.72
N SER A 359 -7.38 -11.90 -4.24
CA SER A 359 -8.45 -12.43 -5.05
C SER A 359 -9.78 -12.07 -4.43
N PHE A 360 -10.67 -11.50 -5.24
CA PHE A 360 -12.03 -11.23 -4.83
C PHE A 360 -12.87 -12.48 -5.08
N THR A 361 -13.16 -13.21 -4.00
CA THR A 361 -13.75 -14.56 -4.08
C THR A 361 -15.24 -14.58 -4.39
N GLY A 362 -15.92 -13.44 -4.19
CA GLY A 362 -17.38 -13.37 -4.25
C GLY A 362 -18.08 -14.03 -3.06
N LEU A 363 -17.35 -14.39 -1.99
CA LEU A 363 -17.96 -14.82 -0.73
C LEU A 363 -18.78 -13.67 -0.14
N ASN A 364 -20.05 -13.93 0.16
CA ASN A 364 -20.90 -12.95 0.83
C ASN A 364 -20.46 -12.74 2.29
N ARG A 365 -21.07 -11.77 2.97
CA ARG A 365 -20.74 -11.44 4.36
C ARG A 365 -20.98 -12.64 5.30
N GLU A 366 -22.09 -13.36 5.14
CA GLU A 366 -22.43 -14.52 5.97
C GLU A 366 -21.38 -15.63 5.86
N ASN A 367 -20.97 -15.97 4.64
CA ASN A 367 -19.91 -16.94 4.39
C ASN A 367 -18.58 -16.45 4.98
N SER A 368 -18.24 -15.17 4.81
CA SER A 368 -17.02 -14.59 5.38
C SER A 368 -17.00 -14.67 6.91
N THR A 369 -18.13 -14.36 7.57
CA THR A 369 -18.33 -14.52 9.03
C THR A 369 -18.22 -15.98 9.48
N HIS A 370 -18.72 -16.92 8.68
CA HIS A 370 -18.57 -18.34 8.96
C HIS A 370 -17.10 -18.79 8.82
N THR A 371 -16.34 -18.28 7.85
CA THR A 371 -14.92 -18.61 7.71
C THR A 371 -14.08 -18.05 8.87
N HIS A 372 -14.45 -16.90 9.45
CA HIS A 372 -13.84 -16.40 10.71
C HIS A 372 -14.04 -17.37 11.88
N THR A 373 -15.12 -18.15 11.87
CA THR A 373 -15.41 -19.17 12.89
C THR A 373 -14.63 -20.46 12.63
N ILE A 374 -14.19 -20.70 11.39
CA ILE A 374 -13.40 -21.87 10.96
C ILE A 374 -11.92 -21.47 10.80
N CYS A 375 -11.41 -20.58 11.65
CA CYS A 375 -9.99 -20.25 11.78
C CYS A 375 -9.38 -19.49 10.57
N HIS A 376 -10.19 -18.87 9.70
CA HIS A 376 -9.70 -18.05 8.57
C HIS A 376 -10.18 -16.59 8.66
N SER A 377 -9.23 -15.67 8.66
CA SER A 377 -9.51 -14.23 8.72
C SER A 377 -9.64 -13.60 7.32
N VAL A 378 -10.87 -13.26 6.87
CA VAL A 378 -11.16 -12.67 5.54
C VAL A 378 -11.80 -11.27 5.65
N PRO A 379 -11.24 -10.21 5.04
CA PRO A 379 -11.89 -8.89 5.04
C PRO A 379 -13.17 -8.87 4.19
N ALA A 380 -14.23 -8.22 4.70
CA ALA A 380 -15.40 -7.88 3.89
C ALA A 380 -15.00 -6.81 2.84
N PRO A 381 -15.26 -6.99 1.54
CA PRO A 381 -16.27 -7.85 0.90
C PRO A 381 -15.72 -9.15 0.24
N GLY A 382 -15.02 -10.00 1.00
CA GLY A 382 -14.60 -11.32 0.52
C GLY A 382 -13.28 -11.32 -0.27
N ALA A 383 -12.46 -10.28 -0.11
CA ALA A 383 -11.10 -10.26 -0.64
C ALA A 383 -10.20 -11.16 0.19
N ILE A 384 -9.50 -12.11 -0.42
CA ILE A 384 -8.51 -12.96 0.27
C ILE A 384 -7.10 -12.65 -0.23
N THR A 385 -6.14 -12.79 0.68
CA THR A 385 -4.71 -12.71 0.39
C THR A 385 -4.16 -14.11 0.12
N LEU A 386 -3.54 -14.33 -1.04
CA LEU A 386 -3.20 -15.68 -1.51
C LEU A 386 -1.80 -16.21 -1.10
N PHE A 387 -1.08 -15.52 -0.21
CA PHE A 387 0.28 -15.92 0.23
C PHE A 387 0.29 -16.82 1.47
N VAL A 388 -0.80 -16.84 2.24
CA VAL A 388 -0.79 -17.43 3.59
C VAL A 388 -1.17 -18.92 3.57
N THR A 389 -1.49 -19.44 2.39
CA THR A 389 -1.65 -20.87 2.18
C THR A 389 -0.29 -21.47 1.81
N SER A 390 0.34 -22.20 2.73
CA SER A 390 1.30 -23.23 2.34
C SER A 390 0.55 -24.32 1.54
N PRO A 391 1.18 -25.01 0.57
CA PRO A 391 0.58 -26.20 -0.06
C PRO A 391 0.05 -27.22 0.97
N ARG A 392 0.61 -27.22 2.19
CA ARG A 392 0.19 -28.08 3.31
C ARG A 392 -1.09 -27.62 4.02
N VAL A 393 -1.39 -26.32 4.03
CA VAL A 393 -2.57 -25.75 4.71
C VAL A 393 -3.85 -25.99 3.90
N VAL A 394 -3.75 -26.09 2.57
CA VAL A 394 -4.87 -26.47 1.70
C VAL A 394 -5.26 -27.97 1.88
N CYS A 395 -4.48 -28.75 2.62
CA CYS A 395 -4.70 -30.19 2.83
C CYS A 395 -5.50 -30.55 4.08
N SER A 396 -5.79 -29.64 5.01
CA SER A 396 -6.42 -30.00 6.30
C SER A 396 -7.93 -29.80 6.30
N ARG A 397 -8.66 -30.60 5.50
CA ARG A 397 -10.03 -31.11 5.76
C ARG A 397 -10.48 -32.01 4.61
N SER A 398 -9.88 -33.18 4.53
CA SER A 398 -10.54 -34.37 3.99
C SER A 398 -10.50 -35.42 5.08
N GLN A 399 -11.64 -36.02 5.41
CA GLN A 399 -11.86 -37.02 6.47
C GLN A 399 -12.27 -36.42 7.83
N THR A 400 -13.55 -36.08 7.95
CA THR A 400 -14.49 -36.56 8.99
C THR A 400 -15.74 -35.69 8.93
N GLY A 401 -16.77 -36.19 8.26
CA GLY A 401 -18.08 -35.55 8.13
C GLY A 401 -18.99 -36.50 7.39
N GLY A 402 -19.41 -37.55 8.09
CA GLY A 402 -20.37 -38.52 7.57
C GLY A 402 -21.65 -37.83 7.14
N VAL A 403 -22.14 -38.25 5.98
CA VAL A 403 -23.45 -37.90 5.43
C VAL A 403 -24.51 -38.35 6.43
N HIS A 404 -25.20 -37.39 7.07
CA HIS A 404 -26.53 -37.65 7.61
C HIS A 404 -27.55 -37.17 6.57
N ASP A 405 -28.05 -38.16 5.85
CA ASP A 405 -29.25 -38.12 5.04
C ASP A 405 -30.46 -37.82 5.94
N GLN A 406 -31.12 -36.67 5.72
CA GLN A 406 -32.53 -36.49 6.09
C GLN A 406 -33.21 -35.73 4.95
N GLY A 407 -34.09 -36.45 4.26
CA GLY A 407 -34.78 -36.01 3.07
C GLY A 407 -35.80 -34.89 3.29
N ALA A 408 -36.11 -34.24 2.18
CA ALA A 408 -37.35 -33.51 1.94
C ALA A 408 -38.03 -34.17 0.71
N PRO A 409 -39.33 -33.92 0.39
CA PRO A 409 -40.29 -33.01 1.04
C PRO A 409 -41.69 -33.64 1.28
N ARG A 410 -42.53 -32.96 2.07
CA ARG A 410 -43.99 -33.02 1.88
C ARG A 410 -44.58 -31.62 1.89
N VAL A 411 -45.19 -31.29 0.76
CA VAL A 411 -46.18 -30.22 0.55
C VAL A 411 -47.44 -30.59 1.33
N LEU A 412 -48.07 -29.63 2.00
CA LEU A 412 -49.54 -29.54 2.13
C LEU A 412 -49.94 -28.10 2.56
N ASP A 413 -51.03 -27.66 1.95
CA ASP A 413 -51.69 -26.36 1.98
C ASP A 413 -52.20 -25.89 3.35
N GLY A 414 -52.55 -24.60 3.46
CA GLY A 414 -53.61 -24.17 4.38
C GLY A 414 -53.45 -22.81 5.06
N GLU A 415 -53.98 -21.77 4.41
CA GLU A 415 -54.81 -20.68 4.97
C GLU A 415 -54.32 -19.74 6.11
N ARG A 416 -54.47 -18.43 5.86
CA ARG A 416 -54.55 -17.34 6.86
C ARG A 416 -55.98 -17.25 7.40
N PRO A 417 -56.22 -16.61 8.56
CA PRO A 417 -56.65 -15.20 8.52
C PRO A 417 -56.16 -14.29 9.69
N HIS A 418 -56.21 -12.97 9.42
CA HIS A 418 -56.58 -11.78 10.26
C HIS A 418 -56.44 -11.83 11.81
N GLN A 419 -56.15 -10.78 12.60
CA GLN A 419 -56.16 -9.31 12.49
C GLN A 419 -55.58 -8.73 13.82
N HIS A 420 -55.04 -7.50 13.76
CA HIS A 420 -54.96 -6.43 14.77
C HIS A 420 -54.72 -6.68 16.29
N VAL A 421 -53.79 -5.92 16.89
CA VAL A 421 -54.01 -4.77 17.82
C VAL A 421 -52.70 -4.49 18.59
N ARG A 422 -52.25 -3.22 18.62
CA ARG A 422 -51.27 -2.67 19.60
C ARG A 422 -52.04 -2.18 20.83
N PRO A 423 -51.38 -2.06 22.01
CA PRO A 423 -51.16 -0.68 22.49
C PRO A 423 -49.82 -0.45 23.23
N ASP A 424 -49.68 0.81 23.60
CA ASP A 424 -48.53 1.63 23.99
C ASP A 424 -47.80 1.34 25.33
N GLU A 425 -46.58 1.90 25.38
CA GLU A 425 -45.88 2.62 26.46
C GLU A 425 -45.89 2.12 27.92
N GLN A 426 -44.68 1.93 28.49
CA GLN A 426 -44.23 2.67 29.69
C GLN A 426 -42.73 2.47 30.00
N GLU A 427 -42.05 3.59 30.25
CA GLU A 427 -40.71 3.71 30.81
C GLU A 427 -40.65 3.31 32.30
N HIS A 428 -39.53 2.71 32.77
CA HIS A 428 -38.78 3.21 33.94
C HIS A 428 -37.49 2.43 34.28
N ARG A 429 -36.36 3.14 34.11
CA ARG A 429 -35.13 3.27 34.92
C ARG A 429 -34.25 2.07 35.36
N PRO A 430 -32.92 2.31 35.51
CA PRO A 430 -31.89 1.29 35.54
C PRO A 430 -31.46 0.86 36.95
N ARG A 431 -31.00 -0.38 37.10
CA ARG A 431 -30.36 -0.90 38.33
C ARG A 431 -28.85 -0.66 38.28
N GLY A 432 -28.33 -0.01 39.32
CA GLY A 432 -26.90 0.25 39.54
C GLY A 432 -26.09 -0.99 39.97
N PRO A 433 -24.75 -0.84 40.09
CA PRO A 433 -23.84 -1.96 40.22
C PRO A 433 -23.62 -2.39 41.68
N VAL A 434 -23.43 -3.70 41.88
CA VAL A 434 -23.09 -4.32 43.16
C VAL A 434 -21.59 -4.64 43.19
N HIS A 435 -20.87 -4.03 44.14
CA HIS A 435 -19.54 -4.46 44.58
C HIS A 435 -19.68 -5.44 45.76
N PRO A 436 -18.64 -6.28 45.99
CA PRO A 436 -18.17 -6.44 47.36
C PRO A 436 -16.66 -6.24 47.52
N ARG A 437 -16.31 -5.57 48.63
CA ARG A 437 -15.02 -5.54 49.34
C ARG A 437 -14.65 -6.99 49.76
N GLY A 438 -13.42 -7.45 49.96
CA GLY A 438 -12.08 -6.88 50.03
C GLY A 438 -11.19 -7.88 50.81
N ARG A 439 -9.85 -7.79 50.71
CA ARG A 439 -8.91 -8.06 51.83
C ARG A 439 -7.48 -7.69 51.46
N HIS A 440 -6.88 -6.90 52.36
CA HIS A 440 -5.47 -6.52 52.44
C HIS A 440 -4.56 -7.71 52.77
N GLN A 441 -3.30 -7.66 52.29
CA GLN A 441 -2.10 -7.63 53.14
C GLN A 441 -0.89 -7.12 52.32
N GLY A 442 -0.07 -6.30 52.98
CA GLY A 442 1.01 -5.49 52.39
C GLY A 442 2.40 -6.16 52.42
N PRO A 443 3.50 -5.38 52.45
CA PRO A 443 4.61 -5.54 51.51
C PRO A 443 5.91 -6.08 52.15
N VAL A 444 6.84 -6.58 51.32
CA VAL A 444 8.23 -6.83 51.71
C VAL A 444 9.17 -6.05 50.77
N ARG A 445 10.10 -5.31 51.36
CA ARG A 445 11.17 -4.51 50.74
C ARG A 445 12.54 -5.08 51.14
N ALA A 446 13.54 -4.76 50.30
CA ALA A 446 15.01 -4.81 50.48
C ALA A 446 15.66 -6.21 50.45
N GLY A 447 16.82 -6.47 49.81
CA GLY A 447 17.90 -5.62 49.29
C GLY A 447 18.93 -6.47 48.51
N PRO A 448 20.16 -5.95 48.21
CA PRO A 448 20.82 -6.09 46.90
C PRO A 448 22.09 -6.98 46.89
N ALA A 449 22.58 -7.37 45.69
CA ALA A 449 24.03 -7.63 45.47
C ALA A 449 24.45 -7.62 43.98
N HIS A 450 25.53 -6.88 43.75
CA HIS A 450 26.47 -6.75 42.63
C HIS A 450 26.73 -7.96 41.71
N PHE A 451 27.06 -7.70 40.43
CA PHE A 451 28.42 -7.85 39.86
C PHE A 451 28.47 -7.40 38.38
N LEU A 452 29.32 -6.40 38.09
CA LEU A 452 29.87 -6.07 36.77
C LEU A 452 31.23 -6.77 36.61
N PRO A 453 31.68 -7.05 35.37
CA PRO A 453 33.11 -7.09 35.08
C PRO A 453 33.51 -5.96 34.11
N SER A 454 34.32 -5.07 34.69
CA SER A 454 35.42 -4.26 34.16
C SER A 454 35.93 -4.49 32.71
N CYS A 455 36.03 -3.38 31.97
CA CYS A 455 36.98 -3.15 30.86
C CYS A 455 38.42 -2.92 31.38
N PRO A 456 39.47 -3.36 30.63
CA PRO A 456 40.85 -2.92 30.86
C PRO A 456 41.27 -1.72 29.99
N PRO A 457 42.36 -1.01 30.35
CA PRO A 457 42.62 0.38 29.94
C PRO A 457 43.45 0.54 28.65
N GLU A 458 43.32 1.75 28.08
CA GLU A 458 44.00 2.28 26.91
C GLU A 458 45.54 2.26 26.99
N ARG A 459 46.19 2.06 25.83
CA ARG A 459 47.59 2.45 25.59
C ARG A 459 47.64 3.52 24.50
N HIS A 460 48.17 4.68 24.88
CA HIS A 460 48.56 5.78 24.01
C HIS A 460 49.59 5.35 22.94
N ARG A 461 49.38 5.80 21.70
CA ARG A 461 50.46 6.10 20.75
C ARG A 461 50.27 7.50 20.16
N LYS A 462 51.37 8.25 20.21
CA LYS A 462 51.57 9.65 19.83
C LYS A 462 51.53 9.80 18.30
N TYR A 463 50.90 10.88 17.82
CA TYR A 463 51.20 11.48 16.52
C TYR A 463 51.86 12.84 16.72
N HIS A 464 53.06 13.00 16.17
CA HIS A 464 53.74 14.28 15.93
C HIS A 464 53.49 14.67 14.47
N HIS A 465 53.12 15.92 14.20
CA HIS A 465 53.54 16.75 13.05
C HIS A 465 52.96 18.16 13.23
N VAL A 466 53.76 19.12 13.73
CA VAL A 466 54.54 20.14 12.98
C VAL A 466 53.65 21.15 12.24
N CYS A 467 53.50 22.32 12.86
CA CYS A 467 53.06 23.57 12.25
C CYS A 467 54.11 24.11 11.27
N ASN A 468 53.67 24.68 10.15
CA ASN A 468 54.38 25.78 9.51
C ASN A 468 53.39 26.79 8.89
N ARG A 469 53.56 28.06 9.27
CA ARG A 469 53.07 29.28 8.59
C ARG A 469 53.84 29.39 7.24
N THR A 470 53.45 30.07 6.16
CA THR A 470 52.95 31.46 5.95
C THR A 470 52.60 31.62 4.42
N PRO A 471 52.37 32.82 3.79
CA PRO A 471 51.17 33.13 3.00
C PRO A 471 51.41 33.41 1.49
N LEU A 472 50.34 33.69 0.72
CA LEU A 472 50.17 34.86 -0.20
C LEU A 472 49.09 34.61 -1.28
N SER A 473 48.18 35.58 -1.42
CA SER A 473 47.25 35.76 -2.56
C SER A 473 47.97 36.39 -3.77
N PRO A 474 47.36 36.35 -4.97
CA PRO A 474 46.75 37.59 -5.51
C PRO A 474 45.38 37.33 -6.18
N ARG A 475 44.34 38.09 -5.80
CA ARG A 475 43.73 39.23 -6.52
C ARG A 475 43.25 38.93 -7.96
N PHE A 476 41.93 38.79 -8.12
CA PHE A 476 41.21 39.10 -9.35
C PHE A 476 40.65 40.53 -9.26
N THR A 477 40.97 41.34 -10.26
CA THR A 477 40.46 42.70 -10.49
C THR A 477 39.26 42.64 -11.44
N SER A 478 38.15 43.28 -11.08
CA SER A 478 37.11 43.75 -12.02
C SER A 478 37.38 45.22 -12.35
N PRO A 479 37.16 45.70 -13.60
CA PRO A 479 37.22 47.13 -13.90
C PRO A 479 35.83 47.81 -13.85
N PRO A 480 35.78 49.15 -13.73
CA PRO A 480 34.56 49.89 -13.41
C PRO A 480 33.85 50.51 -14.64
N ILE A 481 32.53 50.53 -14.52
CA ILE A 481 31.46 51.45 -14.98
C ILE A 481 31.77 52.46 -16.11
N GLY A 482 30.91 52.41 -17.14
CA GLY A 482 30.45 53.53 -17.96
C GLY A 482 28.93 53.46 -18.10
#